data_AF-A0A662IT20-F1
#
_entry.id   AF-A0A662IT20-F1
#
_cell.length_a   1.000
_cell.length_b   1.000
_cell.length_c   1.000
_cell.angle_alpha   90.00
_cell.angle_beta   90.00
_cell.angle_gamma   90.00
#
_symmetry.space_group_name_H-M   'P 1'
#
loop_
_entity.id
_entity.type
_entity.pdbx_description
1 polymer ?
#
loop_
_entity_poly.entity_id
_entity_poly.type
_entity_poly.pdbx_seq_one_letter_code
_entity_poly.pdbx_strand_id
1 'polypeptide(L)'
;MVKQKQEVKAIRQKKLGKVETAVRNTVIELRKMGLHSADVKIDESGTTAYILFKVDDVVNLIQKKARNAVKKAAGDTVEVVCYTESDVIVVRVRK
;
A
#
# COMPACT_ATOMS: atom_id res chain seq x y z
N MET A 1 -40.92 18.21 -6.06
CA MET A 1 -39.76 18.26 -5.13
C MET A 1 -39.32 16.90 -4.56
N VAL A 2 -40.22 15.92 -4.34
CA VAL A 2 -39.84 14.61 -3.75
C VAL A 2 -39.02 13.72 -4.70
N LYS A 3 -39.33 13.68 -6.00
CA LYS A 3 -38.58 12.89 -7.01
C LYS A 3 -37.11 13.33 -7.16
N GLN A 4 -36.83 14.62 -7.20
CA GLN A 4 -35.46 15.15 -7.26
C GLN A 4 -34.61 14.79 -6.03
N LYS A 5 -35.19 14.76 -4.82
CA LYS A 5 -34.47 14.32 -3.61
C LYS A 5 -34.08 12.84 -3.65
N GLN A 6 -34.91 11.98 -4.26
CA GLN A 6 -34.63 10.55 -4.41
C GLN A 6 -33.55 10.30 -5.48
N GLU A 7 -33.60 11.00 -6.60
CA GLU A 7 -32.57 10.90 -7.65
C GLU A 7 -31.20 11.37 -7.16
N VAL A 8 -31.14 12.48 -6.39
CA VAL A 8 -29.90 12.97 -5.79
C VAL A 8 -29.33 11.97 -4.78
N LYS A 9 -30.18 11.33 -3.96
CA LYS A 9 -29.75 10.24 -3.06
C LYS A 9 -29.18 9.05 -3.82
N ALA A 10 -29.85 8.61 -4.90
CA ALA A 10 -29.40 7.49 -5.71
C ALA A 10 -28.05 7.76 -6.41
N ILE A 11 -27.87 8.97 -6.95
CA ILE A 11 -26.60 9.39 -7.54
C ILE A 11 -25.49 9.44 -6.49
N ARG A 12 -25.78 9.96 -5.30
CA ARG A 12 -24.83 10.00 -4.18
C ARG A 12 -24.42 8.58 -3.77
N GLN A 13 -25.38 7.68 -3.59
CA GLN A 13 -25.13 6.28 -3.22
C GLN A 13 -24.34 5.50 -4.29
N LYS A 14 -24.59 5.78 -5.58
CA LYS A 14 -23.81 5.21 -6.67
C LYS A 14 -22.38 5.76 -6.73
N LYS A 15 -22.17 7.04 -6.38
CA LYS A 15 -20.82 7.62 -6.24
C LYS A 15 -20.08 7.03 -5.04
N LEU A 16 -20.75 6.85 -3.90
CA LEU A 16 -20.21 6.18 -2.72
C LEU A 16 -19.66 4.78 -3.05
N GLY A 17 -20.46 3.96 -3.75
CA GLY A 17 -20.03 2.62 -4.17
C GLY A 17 -18.84 2.61 -5.14
N LYS A 18 -18.69 3.64 -5.98
CA LYS A 18 -17.53 3.75 -6.89
C LYS A 18 -16.23 4.07 -6.16
N VAL A 19 -16.29 4.98 -5.18
CA VAL A 19 -15.13 5.32 -4.35
C VAL A 19 -14.68 4.09 -3.56
N GLU A 20 -15.61 3.42 -2.90
CA GLU A 20 -15.32 2.20 -2.13
C GLU A 20 -14.71 1.08 -3.01
N THR A 21 -15.30 0.83 -4.19
CA THR A 21 -14.80 -0.20 -5.10
C THR A 21 -13.38 0.12 -5.62
N ALA A 22 -13.14 1.38 -6.02
CA ALA A 22 -11.83 1.79 -6.51
C ALA A 22 -10.74 1.58 -5.45
N VAL A 23 -11.03 1.95 -4.20
CA VAL A 23 -10.05 1.92 -3.12
C VAL A 23 -9.77 0.48 -2.65
N ARG A 24 -10.80 -0.38 -2.61
CA ARG A 24 -10.63 -1.81 -2.32
C ARG A 24 -9.71 -2.49 -3.35
N ASN A 25 -9.89 -2.19 -4.64
CA ASN A 25 -9.02 -2.73 -5.69
C ASN A 25 -7.56 -2.25 -5.53
N THR A 26 -7.35 -0.98 -5.19
CA THR A 26 -6.01 -0.46 -4.91
C THR A 26 -5.35 -1.18 -3.72
N VAL A 27 -6.08 -1.46 -2.63
CA VAL A 27 -5.54 -2.22 -1.50
C VAL A 27 -5.09 -3.62 -1.89
N ILE A 28 -5.85 -4.31 -2.75
CA ILE A 28 -5.46 -5.62 -3.27
C ILE A 28 -4.12 -5.53 -4.02
N GLU A 29 -3.95 -4.53 -4.88
CA GLU A 29 -2.70 -4.33 -5.63
C GLU A 29 -1.53 -3.97 -4.72
N LEU A 30 -1.73 -3.10 -3.71
CA LEU A 30 -0.69 -2.77 -2.73
C LEU A 30 -0.24 -4.00 -1.94
N ARG A 31 -1.17 -4.87 -1.55
CA ARG A 31 -0.84 -6.14 -0.88
C ARG A 31 -0.05 -7.08 -1.78
N LYS A 32 -0.39 -7.17 -3.08
CA LYS A 32 0.41 -7.92 -4.07
C LYS A 32 1.82 -7.37 -4.23
N MET A 33 2.00 -6.05 -4.08
CA MET A 33 3.32 -5.41 -4.08
C MET A 33 4.15 -5.69 -2.83
N GLY A 34 3.54 -6.23 -1.76
CA GLY A 34 4.19 -6.55 -0.49
C GLY A 34 3.86 -5.60 0.67
N LEU A 35 2.91 -4.68 0.50
CA LEU A 35 2.40 -3.82 1.57
C LEU A 35 1.20 -4.51 2.25
N HIS A 36 1.50 -5.43 3.17
CA HIS A 36 0.50 -6.33 3.77
C HIS A 36 -0.49 -5.62 4.71
N SER A 37 -0.09 -4.51 5.31
CA SER A 37 -0.91 -3.68 6.20
C SER A 37 -1.82 -2.69 5.48
N ALA A 38 -1.88 -2.72 4.13
CA ALA A 38 -2.76 -1.85 3.37
C ALA A 38 -4.23 -2.06 3.74
N ASP A 39 -4.91 -0.97 4.08
CA ASP A 39 -6.30 -0.90 4.51
C ASP A 39 -6.98 0.40 4.06
N VAL A 40 -8.30 0.48 4.20
CA VAL A 40 -9.13 1.61 3.78
C VAL A 40 -9.89 2.21 4.95
N LYS A 41 -9.82 3.53 5.10
CA LYS A 41 -10.77 4.30 5.92
C LYS A 41 -11.58 5.23 5.04
N ILE A 42 -12.88 5.31 5.28
CA ILE A 42 -13.79 6.20 4.56
C ILE A 42 -14.30 7.24 5.57
N ASP A 43 -14.40 8.50 5.16
CA ASP A 43 -14.98 9.57 5.97
C ASP A 43 -16.49 9.35 6.22
N GLU A 44 -17.05 10.00 7.25
CA GLU A 44 -18.48 9.86 7.59
C GLU A 44 -19.41 10.30 6.45
N SER A 45 -18.95 11.24 5.62
CA SER A 45 -19.65 11.69 4.41
C SER A 45 -19.62 10.67 3.27
N GLY A 46 -18.77 9.66 3.34
CA GLY A 46 -18.49 8.67 2.31
C GLY A 46 -17.82 9.22 1.04
N THR A 47 -17.47 10.50 1.05
CA THR A 47 -16.92 11.23 -0.10
C THR A 47 -15.42 11.05 -0.25
N THR A 48 -14.74 10.76 0.86
CA THR A 48 -13.28 10.65 0.91
C THR A 48 -12.89 9.30 1.45
N ALA A 49 -11.96 8.64 0.76
CA ALA A 49 -11.35 7.42 1.23
C ALA A 49 -9.83 7.61 1.36
N TYR A 50 -9.28 7.03 2.41
CA TYR A 50 -7.86 7.05 2.75
C TYR A 50 -7.34 5.63 2.68
N ILE A 51 -6.20 5.46 2.02
CA ILE A 51 -5.45 4.20 2.06
C ILE A 51 -4.38 4.34 3.13
N LEU A 52 -4.35 3.39 4.05
CA LEU A 52 -3.43 3.38 5.18
C LEU A 52 -2.58 2.13 5.10
N PHE A 53 -1.28 2.25 5.31
CA PHE A 53 -0.37 1.14 5.52
C PHE A 53 0.75 1.61 6.44
N LYS A 54 1.41 0.67 7.11
CA LYS A 54 2.52 0.96 8.01
C LYS A 54 3.75 1.39 7.21
N VAL A 55 4.48 2.36 7.74
CA VAL A 55 5.77 2.77 7.20
C VAL A 55 6.75 1.59 7.19
N ASP A 56 6.71 0.75 8.24
CA ASP A 56 7.54 -0.45 8.35
C ASP A 56 7.37 -1.41 7.16
N ASP A 57 6.17 -1.53 6.59
CA ASP A 57 5.95 -2.38 5.41
C ASP A 57 6.69 -1.84 4.18
N VAL A 58 6.74 -0.51 4.02
CA VAL A 58 7.49 0.14 2.93
C VAL A 58 8.98 -0.12 3.13
N VAL A 59 9.48 0.09 4.35
CA VAL A 59 10.88 -0.15 4.71
C VAL A 59 11.25 -1.61 4.46
N ASN A 60 10.45 -2.56 4.94
CA ASN A 60 10.65 -3.99 4.74
C ASN A 60 10.62 -4.38 3.26
N LEU A 61 9.72 -3.79 2.48
CA LEU A 61 9.65 -4.01 1.04
C LEU A 61 10.92 -3.54 0.32
N ILE A 62 11.41 -2.34 0.65
CA ILE A 62 12.63 -1.79 0.07
C ILE A 62 13.84 -2.64 0.49
N GLN A 63 13.97 -2.99 1.77
CA GLN A 63 15.04 -3.87 2.26
C GLN A 63 15.04 -5.22 1.53
N LYS A 64 13.87 -5.85 1.36
CA LYS A 64 13.73 -7.11 0.61
C LYS A 64 14.16 -6.96 -0.85
N LYS A 65 13.73 -5.87 -1.52
CA LYS A 65 14.12 -5.58 -2.91
C LYS A 65 15.63 -5.36 -3.05
N ALA A 66 16.23 -4.59 -2.15
CA ALA A 66 17.67 -4.33 -2.14
C ALA A 66 18.47 -5.63 -1.93
N ARG A 67 18.09 -6.43 -0.92
CA ARG A 67 18.71 -7.74 -0.66
C ARG A 67 18.69 -8.64 -1.89
N ASN A 68 17.53 -8.75 -2.54
CA ASN A 68 17.35 -9.59 -3.72
C ASN A 68 18.15 -9.08 -4.92
N ALA A 69 18.26 -7.76 -5.10
CA ALA A 69 19.07 -7.17 -6.16
C ALA A 69 20.55 -7.51 -6.01
N VAL A 70 21.09 -7.40 -4.79
CA VAL A 70 22.49 -7.76 -4.50
C VAL A 70 22.73 -9.26 -4.70
N LYS A 71 21.85 -10.12 -4.15
CA LYS A 71 21.94 -11.57 -4.35
C LYS A 71 21.90 -11.97 -5.82
N LYS A 72 21.08 -11.30 -6.64
CA LYS A 72 21.03 -11.54 -8.08
C LYS A 72 22.36 -11.18 -8.78
N ALA A 73 23.05 -10.15 -8.30
CA ALA A 73 24.31 -9.69 -8.90
C ALA A 73 25.53 -10.51 -8.44
N ALA A 74 25.59 -10.89 -7.15
CA ALA A 74 26.74 -11.58 -6.56
C ALA A 74 26.56 -13.11 -6.43
N GLY A 75 25.36 -13.63 -6.67
CA GLY A 75 25.02 -15.03 -6.41
C GLY A 75 25.04 -15.38 -4.92
N ASP A 76 25.06 -16.67 -4.62
CA ASP A 76 25.12 -17.19 -3.24
C ASP A 76 26.53 -17.15 -2.63
N THR A 77 27.45 -16.39 -3.24
CA THR A 77 28.86 -16.28 -2.80
C THR A 77 29.07 -15.26 -1.69
N VAL A 78 28.05 -14.47 -1.36
CA VAL A 78 28.12 -13.40 -0.35
C VAL A 78 26.94 -13.45 0.60
N GLU A 79 27.20 -13.17 1.87
CA GLU A 79 26.17 -12.87 2.86
C GLU A 79 25.64 -11.45 2.59
N VAL A 80 24.31 -11.30 2.52
CA VAL A 80 23.64 -10.00 2.37
C VAL A 80 22.65 -9.79 3.51
N VAL A 81 22.89 -8.78 4.33
CA VAL A 81 22.00 -8.35 5.42
C VAL A 81 21.49 -6.95 5.13
N CYS A 82 20.19 -6.73 5.31
CA CYS A 82 19.58 -5.41 5.20
C CYS A 82 18.89 -5.07 6.50
N TYR A 83 19.11 -3.86 6.99
CA TYR A 83 18.50 -3.32 8.20
C TYR A 83 18.40 -1.79 8.09
N THR A 84 17.65 -1.17 8.99
CA THR A 84 17.57 0.28 9.14
C THR A 84 18.45 0.73 10.30
N GLU A 85 19.15 1.83 10.10
CA GLU A 85 19.94 2.49 11.13
C GLU A 85 19.67 3.99 11.02
N SER A 86 19.07 4.59 12.06
CA SER A 86 18.58 5.97 12.02
C SER A 86 17.65 6.23 10.82
N ASP A 87 18.05 7.07 9.88
CA ASP A 87 17.30 7.48 8.68
C ASP A 87 17.78 6.78 7.39
N VAL A 88 18.68 5.80 7.49
CA VAL A 88 19.22 5.07 6.34
C VAL A 88 18.87 3.58 6.35
N ILE A 89 18.73 3.01 5.14
CA ILE A 89 18.68 1.56 4.93
C ILE A 89 20.09 1.09 4.61
N VAL A 90 20.67 0.29 5.51
CA VAL A 90 21.98 -0.31 5.34
C VAL A 90 21.86 -1.64 4.63
N VAL A 91 22.67 -1.84 3.59
CA VAL A 91 22.83 -3.11 2.88
C VAL A 91 24.26 -3.58 3.09
N ARG A 92 24.46 -4.47 4.05
CA ARG A 92 25.77 -5.04 4.38
C ARG A 92 26.02 -6.28 3.52
N VAL A 93 27.15 -6.29 2.82
CA VAL A 93 27.60 -7.40 1.98
C VAL A 93 28.94 -7.92 2.50
N ARG A 94 29.05 -9.23 2.71
CA ARG A 94 30.27 -9.88 3.24
C ARG A 94 30.60 -11.14 2.44
N LYS A 95 31.88 -11.41 2.25
CA LYS A 95 32.41 -12.65 1.67
C LYS A 95 32.62 -13.73 2.73
#